data_AF-A0AA41DRU4-F1
#
_entry.id   AF-A0AA41DRU4-F1
#
_cell.length_a   1.000
_cell.length_b   1.000
_cell.length_c   1.000
_cell.angle_alpha   90.00
_cell.angle_beta   90.00
_cell.angle_gamma   90.00
#
_symmetry.space_group_name_H-M   'P 1'
#
loop_
_entity.id
_entity.type
_entity.pdbx_description
1 polymer ?
#
loop_
_entity_poly.entity_id
_entity_poly.type
_entity_poly.pdbx_seq_one_letter_code
_entity_poly.pdbx_strand_id
1 'polypeptide(L)'
;MGRVGAATRRRLALGTAVLSAAALLAVAMPQEAQAATGCPGRKVRTLSFATGSVLVYKRGGYVCAVTLPKKPGTKRQMSVGVQARGGRAVVDSGRFAYRAGPVTVHAGNRCVRVTGKVAKSSVGSGWILC
;
A
#
# COMPACT_ATOMS: atom_id res chain seq x y z
N MET A 1 -52.79 36.78 -33.70
CA MET A 1 -53.79 36.04 -34.50
C MET A 1 -53.19 34.67 -34.83
N GLY A 2 -53.64 33.52 -34.34
CA GLY A 2 -54.71 33.13 -33.43
C GLY A 2 -54.43 31.71 -32.91
N ARG A 3 -54.89 31.42 -31.68
CA ARG A 3 -54.98 30.07 -31.10
C ARG A 3 -56.22 29.37 -31.63
N VAL A 4 -56.16 28.05 -31.90
CA VAL A 4 -57.16 27.00 -31.59
C VAL A 4 -56.40 25.67 -31.82
N GLY A 5 -56.39 24.62 -30.99
CA GLY A 5 -57.21 24.25 -29.84
C GLY A 5 -57.60 22.77 -29.97
N ALA A 6 -57.31 22.01 -28.91
CA ALA A 6 -57.99 20.80 -28.45
C ALA A 6 -57.95 19.49 -29.28
N ALA A 7 -57.17 18.55 -28.74
CA ALA A 7 -57.61 17.24 -28.26
C ALA A 7 -58.36 16.30 -29.22
N THR A 8 -57.69 15.24 -29.68
CA THR A 8 -58.31 13.91 -29.85
C THR A 8 -57.25 12.80 -29.72
N ARG A 9 -57.33 12.11 -28.57
CA ARG A 9 -57.29 10.64 -28.40
C ARG A 9 -56.15 9.90 -29.09
N ARG A 10 -55.17 9.44 -28.30
CA ARG A 10 -55.13 8.14 -27.61
C ARG A 10 -54.44 7.07 -28.46
N ARG A 11 -53.36 6.59 -27.87
CA ARG A 11 -52.82 5.22 -27.91
C ARG A 11 -51.88 4.88 -29.06
N LEU A 12 -50.62 4.88 -28.64
CA LEU A 12 -49.69 3.76 -28.76
C LEU A 12 -49.24 3.44 -30.18
N ALA A 13 -48.08 3.98 -30.54
CA ALA A 13 -47.02 3.20 -31.14
C ALA A 13 -45.76 4.06 -31.32
N LEU A 14 -44.68 3.65 -30.67
CA LEU A 14 -43.35 3.51 -31.30
C LEU A 14 -42.78 4.80 -31.92
N GLY A 15 -41.84 5.53 -31.33
CA GLY A 15 -40.64 5.07 -30.64
C GLY A 15 -39.48 6.00 -31.05
N THR A 16 -38.36 5.91 -30.33
CA THR A 16 -37.04 6.50 -30.62
C THR A 16 -36.97 8.03 -30.44
N ALA A 17 -36.03 8.62 -29.71
CA ALA A 17 -34.81 8.13 -29.10
C ALA A 17 -34.50 9.02 -27.89
N VAL A 18 -34.49 8.43 -26.69
CA VAL A 18 -33.86 9.05 -25.51
C VAL A 18 -32.36 9.08 -25.81
N LEU A 19 -31.79 10.28 -25.97
CA LEU A 19 -30.36 10.44 -26.15
C LEU A 19 -29.64 10.00 -24.86
N SER A 20 -29.02 8.84 -24.95
CA SER A 20 -28.15 8.25 -23.93
C SER A 20 -26.89 9.09 -23.74
N ALA A 21 -26.86 9.98 -22.76
CA ALA A 21 -25.63 10.57 -22.25
C ALA A 21 -25.09 9.69 -21.10
N ALA A 22 -24.57 8.51 -21.44
CA ALA A 22 -23.83 7.69 -20.48
C ALA A 22 -22.44 8.28 -20.28
N ALA A 23 -22.31 9.25 -19.37
CA ALA A 23 -21.02 9.73 -18.90
C ALA A 23 -20.35 8.62 -18.10
N LEU A 24 -19.47 7.86 -18.74
CA LEU A 24 -18.60 6.88 -18.10
C LEU A 24 -17.60 7.64 -17.21
N LEU A 25 -17.88 7.71 -15.91
CA LEU A 25 -16.93 8.13 -14.89
C LEU A 25 -15.82 7.08 -14.80
N ALA A 26 -14.76 7.26 -15.59
CA ALA A 26 -13.51 6.55 -15.38
C ALA A 26 -12.87 7.06 -14.09
N VAL A 27 -13.16 6.40 -12.97
CA VAL A 27 -12.46 6.67 -11.71
C VAL A 27 -11.02 6.25 -11.92
N ALA A 28 -10.14 7.23 -12.10
CA ALA A 28 -8.70 7.04 -12.07
C ALA A 28 -8.29 6.65 -10.65
N MET A 29 -8.41 5.35 -10.33
CA MET A 29 -7.80 4.80 -9.13
C MET A 29 -6.28 4.86 -9.33
N PRO A 30 -5.51 5.37 -8.36
CA PRO A 30 -4.06 5.30 -8.44
C PRO A 30 -3.64 3.82 -8.41
N GLN A 31 -3.29 3.28 -9.59
CA GLN A 31 -2.73 1.95 -9.71
C GLN A 31 -1.28 1.99 -9.27
N GLU A 32 -1.05 1.97 -7.95
CA GLU A 32 0.27 1.63 -7.44
C GLU A 32 0.44 0.11 -7.58
N ALA A 33 1.09 -0.30 -8.67
CA ALA A 33 1.56 -1.68 -8.84
C ALA A 33 2.70 -1.97 -7.86
N GLN A 34 2.37 -2.13 -6.57
CA GLN A 34 3.31 -2.67 -5.60
C GLN A 34 3.12 -4.18 -5.56
N ALA A 35 4.11 -4.93 -6.02
CA ALA A 35 4.25 -6.34 -5.68
C ALA A 35 4.05 -6.45 -4.17
N ALA A 36 2.95 -7.06 -3.74
CA ALA A 36 2.47 -6.97 -2.37
C ALA A 36 3.53 -7.56 -1.44
N THR A 37 4.28 -6.68 -0.76
CA THR A 37 5.33 -7.07 0.18
C THR A 37 4.76 -7.56 1.52
N GLY A 38 3.43 -7.72 1.60
CA GLY A 38 2.68 -8.14 2.78
C GLY A 38 2.38 -7.00 3.76
N CYS A 39 2.96 -5.81 3.58
CA CYS A 39 2.68 -4.65 4.41
C CYS A 39 1.52 -3.80 3.86
N PRO A 40 0.44 -3.59 4.62
CA PRO A 40 -0.61 -2.65 4.21
C PRO A 40 -0.16 -1.19 4.37
N GLY A 41 -0.69 -0.31 3.52
CA GLY A 41 -0.51 1.14 3.64
C GLY A 41 0.48 1.74 2.66
N ARG A 42 0.83 3.02 2.89
CA ARG A 42 1.73 3.78 2.01
C ARG A 42 3.17 3.52 2.38
N LYS A 43 4.03 3.27 1.38
CA LYS A 43 5.48 3.22 1.57
C LYS A 43 5.99 4.61 1.95
N VAL A 44 6.58 4.75 3.12
CA VAL A 44 7.08 6.03 3.66
C VAL A 44 8.59 6.13 3.65
N ARG A 45 9.30 5.00 3.67
CA ARG A 45 10.76 4.98 3.63
C ARG A 45 11.29 3.70 2.97
N THR A 46 12.46 3.82 2.36
CA THR A 46 13.26 2.70 1.88
C THR A 46 14.67 2.85 2.44
N LEU A 47 15.17 1.83 3.12
CA LEU A 47 16.52 1.78 3.68
C LEU A 47 17.33 0.77 2.87
N SER A 48 18.11 1.26 1.90
CA SER A 48 18.92 0.40 1.04
C SER A 48 20.31 0.18 1.62
N PHE A 49 20.84 -1.02 1.41
CA PHE A 49 22.19 -1.42 1.83
C PHE A 49 22.76 -2.45 0.84
N ALA A 50 24.03 -2.83 1.02
CA ALA A 50 24.77 -3.60 0.01
C ALA A 50 24.08 -4.89 -0.46
N THR A 51 23.40 -5.61 0.44
CA THR A 51 22.82 -6.93 0.17
C THR A 51 21.29 -6.93 0.09
N GLY A 52 20.63 -5.78 0.25
CA GLY A 52 19.18 -5.69 0.26
C GLY A 52 18.62 -4.31 0.59
N SER A 53 17.32 -4.27 0.84
CA SER A 53 16.60 -3.06 1.23
C SER A 53 15.53 -3.39 2.26
N VAL A 54 15.28 -2.48 3.20
CA VAL A 54 14.12 -2.53 4.10
C VAL A 54 13.09 -1.54 3.59
N LEU A 55 11.88 -2.02 3.35
CA LEU A 55 10.74 -1.18 2.98
C LEU A 55 9.90 -0.91 4.22
N VAL A 56 9.55 0.35 4.45
CA VAL A 56 8.76 0.79 5.60
C VAL A 56 7.46 1.40 5.11
N TYR A 57 6.36 0.91 5.65
CA TYR A 57 4.99 1.29 5.33
C TYR A 57 4.28 1.85 6.56
N LYS A 58 3.38 2.82 6.35
CA LYS A 58 2.57 3.43 7.41
C LYS A 58 1.08 3.38 7.05
N ARG A 59 0.24 3.02 8.01
CA ARG A 59 -1.23 3.06 7.90
C ARG A 59 -1.86 3.29 9.28
N GLY A 60 -2.64 4.37 9.44
CA GLY A 60 -3.48 4.58 10.63
C GLY A 60 -2.75 4.42 11.98
N GLY A 61 -1.54 4.95 12.11
CA GLY A 61 -0.72 4.83 13.33
C GLY A 61 0.08 3.53 13.47
N TYR A 62 -0.07 2.58 12.55
CA TYR A 62 0.77 1.39 12.46
C TYR A 62 1.95 1.63 11.51
N VAL A 63 3.08 1.02 11.86
CA VAL A 63 4.27 0.94 11.01
C VAL A 63 4.55 -0.53 10.72
N CYS A 64 4.64 -0.87 9.44
CA CYS A 64 5.01 -2.19 8.96
C CYS A 64 6.36 -2.13 8.23
N ALA A 65 7.23 -3.10 8.47
CA ALA A 65 8.49 -3.22 7.75
C ALA A 65 8.71 -4.63 7.21
N VAL A 66 9.45 -4.69 6.11
CA VAL A 66 9.83 -5.91 5.40
C VAL A 66 11.23 -5.75 4.84
N THR A 67 12.08 -6.75 5.04
CA THR A 67 13.43 -6.78 4.49
C THR A 67 13.45 -7.64 3.23
N LEU A 68 13.92 -7.07 2.12
CA LEU A 68 14.08 -7.73 0.83
C LEU A 68 15.57 -7.89 0.51
N PRO A 69 16.01 -9.09 0.08
CA PRO A 69 17.35 -9.27 -0.46
C PRO A 69 17.47 -8.64 -1.85
N LYS A 70 18.66 -8.13 -2.18
CA LYS A 70 18.98 -7.62 -3.52
C LYS A 70 18.92 -8.72 -4.58
N LYS A 71 19.25 -9.96 -4.19
CA LYS A 71 19.21 -11.16 -5.04
C LYS A 71 18.32 -12.21 -4.35
N PRO A 72 17.02 -12.32 -4.72
CA PRO A 72 16.13 -13.33 -4.17
C PRO A 72 16.47 -14.74 -4.69
N GLY A 73 15.93 -15.77 -4.04
CA GLY A 73 16.00 -17.17 -4.48
C GLY A 73 16.90 -18.07 -3.64
N THR A 74 18.01 -17.56 -3.10
CA THR A 74 18.86 -18.34 -2.17
C THR A 74 18.44 -18.10 -0.72
N LYS A 75 18.23 -19.17 0.06
CA LYS A 75 18.01 -19.07 1.51
C LYS A 75 19.22 -18.46 2.22
N ARG A 76 19.07 -17.26 2.78
CA ARG A 76 20.12 -16.56 3.54
C ARG A 76 19.56 -16.11 4.89
N GLN A 77 20.44 -15.90 5.86
CA GLN A 77 20.04 -15.28 7.12
C GLN A 77 19.51 -13.88 6.83
N MET A 78 18.28 -13.60 7.24
CA MET A 78 17.69 -12.27 7.13
C MET A 78 16.95 -11.94 8.42
N SER A 79 16.83 -10.65 8.70
CA SER A 79 15.96 -10.18 9.77
C SER A 79 15.34 -8.84 9.42
N VAL A 80 14.21 -8.57 10.07
CA VAL A 80 13.55 -7.28 10.10
C VAL A 80 13.12 -7.00 11.53
N GLY A 81 13.32 -5.76 11.99
CA GLY A 81 12.94 -5.34 13.33
C GLY A 81 12.27 -3.98 13.28
N VAL A 82 11.19 -3.82 14.05
CA VAL A 82 10.52 -2.53 14.23
C VAL A 82 10.26 -2.32 15.71
N GLN A 83 10.62 -1.14 16.19
CA GLN A 83 10.44 -0.74 17.58
C GLN A 83 9.79 0.64 17.62
N ALA A 84 8.62 0.75 18.25
CA ALA A 84 8.09 2.05 18.63
C ALA A 84 8.81 2.56 19.88
N ARG A 85 9.08 3.86 19.97
CA ARG A 85 9.76 4.44 21.12
C ARG A 85 8.95 4.20 22.40
N GLY A 86 9.63 3.76 23.46
CA GLY A 86 8.98 3.32 24.71
C GLY A 86 8.23 2.00 24.61
N GLY A 87 8.35 1.26 23.50
CA GLY A 87 7.76 -0.05 23.30
C GLY A 87 8.79 -1.16 23.09
N ARG A 88 8.31 -2.41 23.11
CA ARG A 88 9.12 -3.59 22.78
C ARG A 88 9.40 -3.64 21.28
N ALA A 89 10.60 -4.07 20.92
CA ALA A 89 10.95 -4.34 19.54
C ALA A 89 10.30 -5.65 19.08
N VAL A 90 9.65 -5.61 17.92
CA VAL A 90 9.16 -6.82 17.22
C VAL A 90 10.15 -7.15 16.14
N VAL A 91 10.73 -8.35 16.21
CA VAL A 91 11.78 -8.82 15.31
C VAL A 91 11.37 -10.15 14.71
N ASP A 92 11.48 -10.24 13.39
CA ASP A 92 11.43 -11.51 12.66
C ASP A 92 12.83 -11.80 12.11
N SER A 93 13.33 -13.02 12.37
CA SER A 93 14.67 -13.42 11.99
C SER A 93 14.74 -14.90 11.66
N GLY A 94 15.47 -15.25 10.60
CA GLY A 94 15.53 -16.61 10.13
C GLY A 94 16.23 -16.73 8.78
N ARG A 95 16.17 -17.92 8.18
CA ARG A 95 16.69 -18.15 6.84
C ARG A 95 15.58 -18.05 5.81
N PHE A 96 15.61 -16.99 5.01
CA PHE A 96 14.58 -16.71 4.02
C PHE A 96 15.19 -16.65 2.61
N ALA A 97 14.41 -17.03 1.60
CA ALA A 97 14.83 -16.95 0.19
C ALA A 97 14.37 -15.65 -0.49
N TYR A 98 13.23 -15.10 -0.07
CA TYR A 98 12.58 -13.99 -0.76
C TYR A 98 12.43 -12.73 0.10
N ARG A 99 12.11 -12.86 1.39
CA ARG A 99 11.93 -11.73 2.32
C ARG A 99 11.93 -12.19 3.78
N ALA A 100 12.29 -11.29 4.69
CA ALA A 100 12.00 -11.41 6.12
C ALA A 100 10.88 -10.41 6.50
N GLY A 101 9.94 -10.84 7.35
CA GLY A 101 8.71 -10.11 7.65
C GLY A 101 7.51 -10.53 6.78
N PRO A 102 6.37 -9.86 6.93
CA PRO A 102 6.20 -8.51 7.50
C PRO A 102 6.15 -8.46 9.03
N VAL A 103 6.73 -7.42 9.63
CA VAL A 103 6.54 -7.10 11.06
C VAL A 103 5.82 -5.77 11.19
N THR A 104 4.79 -5.72 12.03
CA THR A 104 3.98 -4.52 12.24
C THR A 104 3.95 -4.16 13.71
N VAL A 105 4.08 -2.87 14.01
CA VAL A 105 3.90 -2.33 15.35
C VAL A 105 2.95 -1.15 15.34
N HIS A 106 2.21 -0.96 16.42
CA HIS A 106 1.44 0.24 16.64
C HIS A 106 2.34 1.35 17.20
N ALA A 107 2.58 2.40 16.40
CA ALA A 107 3.44 3.51 16.75
C ALA A 107 2.68 4.74 17.26
N GLY A 108 1.46 4.98 16.77
CA GLY A 108 0.73 6.22 17.02
C GLY A 108 1.54 7.42 16.50
N ASN A 109 1.78 8.40 17.38
CA ASN A 109 2.64 9.57 17.13
C ASN A 109 4.07 9.40 17.67
N ARG A 110 4.49 8.17 17.99
CA ARG A 110 5.83 7.89 18.52
C ARG A 110 6.80 7.63 17.39
N CYS A 111 8.03 8.10 17.55
CA CYS A 111 9.12 7.74 16.67
C CYS A 111 9.31 6.21 16.66
N VAL A 112 9.70 5.67 15.52
CA VAL A 112 9.99 4.25 15.34
C VAL A 112 11.42 4.03 14.90
N ARG A 113 12.03 2.93 15.36
CA ARG A 113 13.31 2.45 14.90
C ARG A 113 13.09 1.20 14.08
N VAL A 114 13.63 1.19 12.86
CA VAL A 114 13.58 0.06 11.95
C VAL A 114 14.99 -0.48 11.74
N THR A 115 15.13 -1.79 11.79
CA THR A 115 16.37 -2.50 11.48
C THR A 115 16.11 -3.58 10.45
N GLY A 116 17.13 -3.91 9.66
CA GLY A 116 17.07 -5.05 8.78
C GLY A 116 18.46 -5.59 8.45
N LYS A 117 18.51 -6.88 8.16
CA LYS A 117 19.75 -7.60 7.84
C LYS A 117 19.50 -8.57 6.71
N VAL A 118 20.45 -8.67 5.79
CA VAL A 118 20.52 -9.72 4.77
C VAL A 118 21.96 -10.22 4.70
N ALA A 119 22.16 -11.50 5.02
CA ALA A 119 23.45 -12.14 5.14
C ALA A 119 24.41 -11.33 6.04
N LYS A 120 25.51 -10.82 5.47
CA LYS A 120 26.57 -10.10 6.19
C LYS A 120 26.36 -8.59 6.33
N SER A 121 25.33 -8.02 5.70
CA SER A 121 25.07 -6.58 5.77
C SER A 121 23.74 -6.27 6.44
N SER A 122 23.71 -5.14 7.14
CA SER A 122 22.57 -4.68 7.92
C SER A 122 22.42 -3.18 7.84
N VAL A 123 21.22 -2.69 8.14
CA VAL A 123 20.88 -1.27 8.19
C VAL A 123 20.01 -0.99 9.41
N GLY A 124 20.14 0.22 9.95
CA GLY A 124 19.25 0.75 10.99
C GLY A 124 18.88 2.18 10.66
N SER A 125 17.62 2.56 10.85
CA SER A 125 17.12 3.90 10.53
C SER A 125 17.43 4.97 11.59
N GLY A 126 17.86 4.58 12.79
CA GLY A 126 17.66 5.43 13.97
C GLY A 126 16.17 5.62 14.27
N TRP A 127 15.81 6.65 15.03
CA TRP A 127 14.42 7.02 15.27
C TRP A 127 13.89 7.87 14.10
N ILE A 128 12.89 7.35 13.39
CA ILE A 128 12.23 7.99 12.26
C ILE A 128 10.72 8.07 12.51
N LEU A 129 9.99 8.81 11.67
CA LEU A 129 8.53 8.95 11.76
C LEU A 129 8.03 9.46 13.12
N CYS A 130 8.84 10.34 13.73
CA CYS A 130 8.32 11.43 14.53
C CYS A 130 7.58 12.39 13.55
#